data_AF-A0A2Z6M140-F1
#
_entry.id   AF-A0A2Z6M140-F1
#
_cell.length_a   1.000
_cell.length_b   1.000
_cell.length_c   1.000
_cell.angle_alpha   90.00
_cell.angle_beta   90.00
_cell.angle_gamma   90.00
#
_symmetry.space_group_name_H-M   'P 1'
#
loop_
_entity.id
_entity.type
_entity.pdbx_description
1 polymer ?
#
loop_
_entity_poly.entity_id
_entity_poly.type
_entity_poly.pdbx_seq_one_letter_code
_entity_poly.pdbx_strand_id
1 'polypeptide(L)'
;MAIALVNGGGKPPDWQDFVGVVVLLVANSTISFIEENNAGNAAAALMAGLAPKTKVLRDGKWSEQDAAILVPGDIISIKLGDIIPADARLLEGDPLSVDQSALTGESLPVTKGLDKDHVILLAARASRIENQDAIDAAIVGMLPDPLEARADINEVHFLPFNPVEKRTALTYVDSDGNWHRASKGAPEQILNLCNCRENETRKAHAVIDRFAERGLRSLGVAYQEVPEKSKDSPGAPWQFIGLLPLFDPPRHDSAETIRRALGLGVNVKMITGKI
;
A
#
# COMPACT_ATOMS: atom_id res chain seq x y z
N MET A 1 -40.45 -6.43 -36.65
CA MET A 1 -41.36 -7.23 -37.50
C MET A 1 -42.32 -6.26 -38.18
N ALA A 2 -42.22 -6.09 -39.50
CA ALA A 2 -43.14 -5.24 -40.25
C ALA A 2 -44.36 -6.07 -40.65
N ILE A 3 -45.56 -5.65 -40.21
CA ILE A 3 -46.81 -6.27 -40.65
C ILE A 3 -47.18 -5.62 -41.98
N ALA A 4 -46.84 -6.28 -43.08
CA ALA A 4 -47.31 -5.91 -44.41
C ALA A 4 -48.67 -6.57 -44.64
N LEU A 5 -49.75 -5.77 -44.70
CA LEU A 5 -51.06 -6.21 -45.15
C LEU A 5 -51.02 -6.40 -46.67
N VAL A 6 -50.70 -7.61 -47.13
CA VAL A 6 -50.87 -8.00 -48.53
C VAL A 6 -52.32 -8.43 -48.73
N ASN A 7 -53.17 -7.50 -49.18
CA ASN A 7 -54.49 -7.84 -49.71
C ASN A 7 -54.35 -8.30 -51.16
N GLY A 8 -54.12 -9.60 -51.36
CA GLY A 8 -54.27 -10.22 -52.66
C GLY A 8 -55.73 -10.58 -52.94
N GLY A 9 -56.37 -9.89 -53.89
CA GLY A 9 -57.55 -10.44 -54.59
C GLY A 9 -58.93 -9.81 -54.34
N GLY A 10 -59.05 -8.50 -54.12
CA GLY A 10 -60.32 -7.78 -54.28
C GLY A 10 -61.45 -8.08 -53.28
N LYS A 11 -61.13 -8.64 -52.10
CA LYS A 11 -62.07 -8.79 -50.97
C LYS A 11 -61.97 -7.59 -50.01
N PRO A 12 -63.05 -7.20 -49.30
CA PRO A 12 -63.00 -6.13 -48.30
C PRO A 12 -61.98 -6.47 -47.20
N PRO A 13 -61.35 -5.46 -46.56
CA PRO A 13 -60.37 -5.70 -45.50
C PRO A 13 -61.04 -6.47 -44.36
N ASP A 14 -60.45 -7.60 -43.98
CA ASP A 14 -60.99 -8.44 -42.92
C ASP A 14 -60.70 -7.77 -41.56
N TRP A 15 -61.60 -6.86 -41.17
CA TRP A 15 -61.45 -6.04 -39.95
C TRP A 15 -61.44 -6.91 -38.70
N GLN A 16 -62.03 -8.10 -38.77
CA GLN A 16 -62.01 -9.10 -37.72
C GLN A 16 -60.59 -9.67 -37.53
N ASP A 17 -59.88 -9.96 -38.61
CA ASP A 17 -58.48 -10.43 -38.56
C ASP A 17 -57.55 -9.33 -38.05
N PHE A 18 -57.72 -8.08 -38.49
CA PHE A 18 -56.91 -6.95 -37.99
C PHE A 18 -57.10 -6.74 -36.49
N VAL A 19 -58.35 -6.71 -36.01
CA VAL A 19 -58.65 -6.58 -34.59
C VAL A 19 -58.11 -7.80 -33.82
N GLY A 20 -58.22 -9.01 -34.38
CA GLY A 20 -57.66 -10.23 -33.80
C GLY A 20 -56.14 -10.15 -33.61
N VAL A 21 -55.41 -9.68 -34.62
CA VAL A 21 -53.94 -9.49 -34.55
C VAL A 21 -53.56 -8.43 -33.52
N VAL A 22 -54.27 -7.30 -33.48
CA VAL A 22 -54.00 -6.23 -32.50
C VAL A 22 -54.26 -6.71 -31.07
N VAL A 23 -55.37 -7.40 -30.82
CA VAL A 23 -55.68 -7.97 -29.50
C VAL A 23 -54.62 -9.00 -29.08
N LEU A 24 -54.17 -9.85 -30.00
CA LEU A 24 -53.11 -10.83 -29.74
C LEU A 24 -51.77 -10.15 -29.41
N LEU A 25 -51.41 -9.07 -30.11
CA LEU A 25 -50.20 -8.29 -29.80
C LEU A 25 -50.29 -7.60 -28.44
N VAL A 26 -51.45 -7.02 -28.10
CA VAL A 26 -51.67 -6.40 -26.78
C VAL A 26 -51.60 -7.44 -25.68
N ALA A 27 -52.22 -8.62 -25.87
CA ALA A 27 -52.16 -9.72 -24.91
C ALA A 27 -50.71 -10.21 -24.71
N ASN A 28 -49.98 -10.48 -25.80
CA ASN A 28 -48.58 -10.89 -25.73
C ASN A 28 -47.71 -9.81 -25.06
N SER A 29 -47.87 -8.54 -25.44
CA SER A 29 -47.12 -7.43 -24.83
C SER A 29 -47.42 -7.29 -23.35
N THR A 30 -48.67 -7.50 -22.92
CA THR A 30 -49.06 -7.41 -21.51
C THR A 30 -48.47 -8.55 -20.70
N ILE A 31 -48.50 -9.78 -21.23
CA ILE A 31 -47.87 -10.95 -20.59
C ILE A 31 -46.35 -10.73 -20.48
N SER A 32 -45.69 -10.34 -21.58
CA SER A 32 -44.26 -10.04 -21.57
C SER A 32 -43.89 -8.93 -20.59
N PHE A 33 -44.69 -7.86 -20.51
CA PHE A 33 -44.46 -6.77 -19.56
C PHE A 33 -44.60 -7.21 -18.10
N ILE A 34 -45.60 -8.04 -17.79
CA ILE A 34 -45.80 -8.59 -16.44
C ILE A 34 -44.65 -9.54 -16.06
N GLU A 35 -44.23 -10.43 -16.96
CA GLU A 35 -43.09 -11.32 -16.73
C GLU A 35 -41.80 -10.53 -16.53
N GLU A 36 -41.54 -9.52 -17.35
CA GLU A 36 -40.35 -8.68 -17.25
C GLU A 36 -40.32 -7.86 -15.95
N ASN A 37 -41.47 -7.32 -15.53
CA ASN A 37 -41.56 -6.60 -14.26
C ASN A 37 -41.41 -7.54 -13.06
N ASN A 38 -41.99 -8.74 -13.09
CA ASN A 38 -41.80 -9.74 -12.03
C ASN A 38 -40.35 -10.24 -11.98
N ALA A 39 -39.72 -10.50 -13.11
CA ALA A 39 -38.32 -10.89 -13.20
C ALA A 39 -37.40 -9.78 -12.69
N GLY A 40 -37.66 -8.52 -13.05
CA GLY A 40 -36.94 -7.35 -12.57
C GLY A 40 -37.03 -7.18 -11.05
N ASN A 41 -38.22 -7.39 -10.48
CA ASN A 41 -38.42 -7.27 -9.03
C ASN A 41 -37.71 -8.39 -8.25
N ALA A 42 -37.72 -9.62 -8.78
CA ALA A 42 -36.96 -10.73 -8.21
C ALA A 42 -35.45 -10.50 -8.30
N ALA A 43 -34.97 -9.94 -9.43
CA ALA A 43 -33.57 -9.57 -9.59
C ALA A 43 -33.16 -8.45 -8.61
N ALA A 44 -34.02 -7.45 -8.38
CA ALA A 44 -33.75 -6.37 -7.44
C ALA A 44 -33.60 -6.87 -5.99
N ALA A 45 -34.46 -7.80 -5.56
CA ALA A 45 -34.35 -8.41 -4.23
C ALA A 45 -33.04 -9.21 -4.07
N LEU A 46 -32.60 -9.90 -5.13
CA LEU A 46 -31.31 -10.60 -5.15
C LEU A 46 -30.14 -9.62 -5.09
N MET A 47 -30.19 -8.52 -5.87
CA MET A 47 -29.16 -7.49 -5.88
C MET A 47 -29.04 -6.78 -4.52
N ALA A 48 -30.15 -6.52 -3.83
CA ALA A 48 -30.13 -5.94 -2.48
C ALA A 48 -29.45 -6.87 -1.45
N GLY A 49 -29.56 -8.19 -1.61
CA GLY A 49 -28.86 -9.15 -0.75
C GLY A 49 -27.35 -9.24 -1.00
N LEU A 50 -26.90 -8.86 -2.20
CA LEU A 50 -25.50 -8.82 -2.63
C LEU A 50 -24.84 -7.46 -2.37
N ALA A 51 -25.61 -6.46 -1.90
CA ALA A 51 -25.08 -5.14 -1.61
C ALA A 51 -23.99 -5.23 -0.53
N PRO A 52 -22.81 -4.61 -0.76
CA PRO A 52 -21.71 -4.67 0.18
C PRO A 52 -22.14 -4.01 1.50
N LYS A 53 -22.00 -4.75 2.60
CA LYS A 53 -22.29 -4.27 3.95
C LYS A 53 -21.02 -3.80 4.63
N THR A 54 -21.15 -2.83 5.53
CA THR A 54 -20.06 -2.27 6.29
C THR A 54 -20.46 -2.02 7.74
N LYS A 55 -19.51 -2.13 8.67
CA LYS A 55 -19.72 -1.81 10.07
C LYS A 55 -19.36 -0.36 10.32
N VAL A 56 -20.35 0.42 10.73
CA VAL A 56 -20.22 1.85 11.01
C VAL A 56 -20.54 2.15 12.48
N LEU A 57 -19.81 3.09 13.05
CA LEU A 57 -20.03 3.62 14.38
C LEU A 57 -20.84 4.92 14.28
N ARG A 58 -22.10 4.89 14.74
CA ARG A 58 -22.97 6.06 14.87
C ARG A 58 -23.57 6.09 16.27
N ASP A 59 -23.69 7.27 16.87
CA ASP A 59 -24.20 7.47 18.24
C ASP A 59 -23.49 6.59 19.30
N GLY A 60 -22.19 6.33 19.10
CA GLY A 60 -21.39 5.48 19.98
C GLY A 60 -21.72 3.97 19.91
N LYS A 61 -22.54 3.54 18.95
CA LYS A 61 -22.90 2.12 18.75
C LYS A 61 -22.43 1.63 17.38
N TRP A 62 -21.80 0.46 17.39
CA TRP A 62 -21.45 -0.26 16.17
C TRP A 62 -22.70 -0.90 15.57
N SER A 63 -22.97 -0.59 14.30
CA SER A 63 -24.08 -1.14 13.53
C SER A 63 -23.60 -1.58 12.16
N GLU A 64 -24.19 -2.64 11.62
CA GLU A 64 -23.93 -3.08 10.25
C GLU A 64 -24.98 -2.48 9.33
N GLN A 65 -24.52 -1.79 8.30
CA GLN A 65 -25.33 -0.98 7.40
C GLN A 65 -24.90 -1.25 5.95
N ASP A 66 -25.75 -0.87 4.99
CA ASP A 66 -25.39 -0.90 3.57
C ASP A 66 -24.28 0.12 3.29
N ALA A 67 -23.28 -0.22 2.47
CA ALA A 67 -22.23 0.71 2.07
C ALA A 67 -22.81 1.96 1.37
N ALA A 68 -23.97 1.84 0.70
CA ALA A 68 -24.63 2.94 0.00
C ALA A 68 -25.10 4.08 0.92
N ILE A 69 -25.26 3.84 2.23
CA ILE A 69 -25.71 4.86 3.19
C ILE A 69 -24.57 5.50 3.99
N LEU A 70 -23.32 5.16 3.68
CA LEU A 70 -22.15 5.81 4.27
C LEU A 70 -22.08 7.28 3.86
N VAL A 71 -21.66 8.12 4.81
CA VAL A 71 -21.40 9.55 4.56
C VAL A 71 -19.96 9.91 4.95
N PRO A 72 -19.33 10.89 4.28
CA PRO A 72 -18.02 11.38 4.70
C PRO A 72 -18.03 11.84 6.15
N GLY A 73 -17.08 11.31 6.95
CA GLY A 73 -17.00 11.55 8.39
C GLY A 73 -17.50 10.39 9.26
N ASP A 74 -18.16 9.39 8.68
CA ASP A 74 -18.46 8.14 9.37
C ASP A 74 -17.17 7.41 9.78
N ILE A 75 -17.19 6.77 10.96
CA ILE A 75 -16.12 5.86 11.41
C ILE A 75 -16.54 4.44 11.08
N ILE A 76 -15.73 3.73 10.29
CA ILE A 76 -15.99 2.36 9.86
C ILE A 76 -14.96 1.38 10.45
N SER A 77 -15.38 0.14 10.68
CA SER A 77 -14.50 -0.96 11.09
C SER A 77 -14.31 -1.89 9.91
N ILE A 78 -13.04 -2.14 9.56
CA ILE A 78 -12.63 -3.00 8.45
C ILE A 78 -11.89 -4.21 9.02
N LYS A 79 -12.27 -5.41 8.60
CA LYS A 79 -11.62 -6.67 8.97
C LYS A 79 -10.95 -7.32 7.76
N LEU A 80 -10.14 -8.34 8.03
CA LEU A 80 -9.54 -9.16 6.99
C LEU A 80 -10.62 -9.79 6.10
N GLY A 81 -10.56 -9.52 4.80
CA GLY A 81 -11.50 -10.03 3.81
C GLY A 81 -12.66 -9.08 3.49
N ASP A 82 -12.80 -7.97 4.21
CA ASP A 82 -13.80 -6.96 3.90
C ASP A 82 -13.39 -6.17 2.64
N ILE A 83 -14.40 -5.78 1.86
CA ILE A 83 -14.23 -4.85 0.73
C ILE A 83 -14.27 -3.43 1.29
N ILE A 84 -13.31 -2.59 0.91
CA ILE A 84 -13.29 -1.18 1.32
C ILE A 84 -14.48 -0.45 0.65
N PRO A 85 -15.45 0.08 1.42
CA PRO A 85 -16.71 0.57 0.86
C PRO A 85 -16.61 1.99 0.27
N ALA A 86 -15.63 2.79 0.72
CA ALA A 86 -15.40 4.17 0.30
C ALA A 86 -13.94 4.59 0.59
N ASP A 87 -13.50 5.71 0.02
CA ASP A 87 -12.21 6.31 0.36
C ASP A 87 -12.17 6.65 1.86
N ALA A 88 -11.20 6.07 2.56
CA ALA A 88 -11.09 6.15 4.02
C ALA A 88 -9.67 6.45 4.47
N ARG A 89 -9.56 7.08 5.65
CA ARG A 89 -8.30 7.28 6.37
C ARG A 89 -8.24 6.31 7.54
N LEU A 90 -7.14 5.55 7.63
CA LEU A 90 -6.88 4.68 8.77
C LEU A 90 -6.70 5.54 10.03
N LEU A 91 -7.45 5.24 11.09
CA LEU A 91 -7.38 5.97 12.36
C LEU A 91 -6.44 5.27 13.34
N GLU A 92 -6.76 4.03 13.70
CA GLU A 92 -6.03 3.22 14.66
C GLU A 92 -6.10 1.74 14.24
N GLY A 93 -5.07 0.96 14.59
CA GLY A 93 -5.02 -0.48 14.34
C GLY A 93 -3.72 -0.94 13.69
N ASP A 94 -3.61 -2.26 13.49
CA ASP A 94 -2.46 -2.89 12.86
C ASP A 94 -2.33 -2.48 11.38
N PRO A 95 -1.10 -2.46 10.81
CA PRO A 95 -0.91 -2.25 9.37
C PRO A 95 -1.70 -3.27 8.56
N LEU A 96 -2.47 -2.80 7.58
CA LEU A 96 -3.37 -3.61 6.77
C LEU A 96 -2.91 -3.68 5.31
N SER A 97 -2.86 -4.89 4.76
CA SER A 97 -2.51 -5.11 3.35
C SER A 97 -3.76 -5.06 2.49
N VAL A 98 -3.80 -4.13 1.54
CA VAL A 98 -4.98 -3.86 0.69
C VAL A 98 -4.66 -4.22 -0.76
N ASP A 99 -5.49 -5.05 -1.37
CA ASP A 99 -5.41 -5.34 -2.80
C ASP A 99 -5.97 -4.16 -3.61
N GLN A 100 -5.14 -3.57 -4.46
CA GLN A 100 -5.52 -2.47 -5.36
C GLN A 100 -5.57 -2.90 -6.83
N SER A 101 -5.45 -4.19 -7.13
CA SER A 101 -5.41 -4.72 -8.50
C SER A 101 -6.59 -4.29 -9.36
N ALA A 102 -7.79 -4.21 -8.77
CA ALA A 102 -9.00 -3.76 -9.45
C ALA A 102 -8.95 -2.27 -9.90
N LEU A 103 -8.15 -1.43 -9.22
CA LEU A 103 -8.10 0.01 -9.43
C LEU A 103 -6.83 0.45 -10.17
N THR A 104 -5.67 -0.11 -9.82
CA THR A 104 -4.36 0.29 -10.33
C THR A 104 -3.78 -0.70 -11.34
N GLY A 105 -4.33 -1.91 -11.42
CA GLY A 105 -3.78 -3.01 -12.22
C GLY A 105 -2.54 -3.67 -11.59
N GLU A 106 -2.12 -3.25 -10.40
CA GLU A 106 -0.99 -3.87 -9.70
C GLU A 106 -1.46 -5.11 -8.94
N SER A 107 -0.89 -6.27 -9.25
CA SER A 107 -1.29 -7.55 -8.64
C SER A 107 -0.78 -7.77 -7.21
N LEU A 108 -0.07 -6.79 -6.63
CA LEU A 108 0.52 -6.91 -5.31
C LEU A 108 -0.24 -6.05 -4.31
N PRO A 109 -0.65 -6.62 -3.16
CA PRO A 109 -1.33 -5.84 -2.14
C PRO A 109 -0.36 -4.84 -1.50
N VAL A 110 -0.88 -3.64 -1.24
CA VAL A 110 -0.14 -2.51 -0.67
C VAL A 110 -0.46 -2.42 0.81
N THR A 111 0.56 -2.46 1.67
CA THR A 111 0.39 -2.27 3.11
C THR A 111 0.12 -0.81 3.43
N LYS A 112 -1.04 -0.52 4.01
CA LYS A 112 -1.48 0.78 4.53
C LYS A 112 -1.36 0.74 6.07
N GLY A 113 -0.67 1.71 6.66
CA GLY A 113 -0.42 1.77 8.11
C GLY A 113 1.05 1.91 8.50
N LEU A 114 1.98 1.61 7.58
CA LEU A 114 3.37 2.05 7.67
C LEU A 114 3.51 3.31 6.83
N ASP A 115 3.38 4.46 7.48
CA ASP A 115 3.56 5.74 6.80
C ASP A 115 5.02 5.87 6.34
N LYS A 116 5.26 6.56 5.22
CA LYS A 116 6.62 6.89 4.76
C LYS A 116 7.40 7.57 5.90
N ASP A 117 6.71 8.42 6.64
CA ASP A 117 7.22 9.15 7.79
C ASP A 117 7.63 8.20 8.93
N HIS A 118 6.91 7.08 9.10
CA HIS A 118 7.27 6.07 10.10
C HIS A 118 8.57 5.32 9.72
N VAL A 119 8.75 4.99 8.43
CA VAL A 119 10.00 4.36 7.96
C VAL A 119 11.18 5.32 8.14
N ILE A 120 10.99 6.59 7.82
CA ILE A 120 12.02 7.64 8.00
C ILE A 120 12.32 7.84 9.49
N LEU A 121 11.30 7.90 10.35
CA LEU A 121 11.45 8.03 11.80
C LEU A 121 12.25 6.87 12.40
N LEU A 122 11.94 5.63 12.03
CA LEU A 122 12.68 4.45 12.51
C LEU A 122 14.13 4.44 11.99
N ALA A 123 14.35 4.87 10.74
CA ALA A 123 15.69 5.03 10.19
C ALA A 123 16.47 6.14 10.93
N ALA A 124 15.84 7.26 11.24
CA ALA A 124 16.43 8.36 12.00
C ALA A 124 16.72 7.95 13.45
N ARG A 125 15.84 7.16 14.07
CA ARG A 125 16.06 6.52 15.37
C ARG A 125 17.31 5.62 15.34
N ALA A 126 17.47 4.81 14.31
CA ALA A 126 18.64 3.97 14.12
C ALA A 126 19.91 4.74 13.65
N SER A 127 19.87 6.07 13.54
CA SER A 127 21.01 6.93 13.16
C SER A 127 21.68 7.52 14.41
N ARG A 128 23.00 7.78 14.34
CA ARG A 128 23.68 8.63 15.33
C ARG A 128 23.28 10.08 15.15
N ILE A 129 23.20 10.82 16.25
CA ILE A 129 22.94 12.26 16.26
C ILE A 129 24.25 13.03 16.46
N GLU A 130 25.16 12.48 17.24
CA GLU A 130 26.49 13.04 17.47
C GLU A 130 27.52 12.36 16.55
N ASN A 131 28.37 13.18 15.91
CA ASN A 131 29.43 12.72 14.99
C ASN A 131 28.90 11.83 13.84
N GLN A 132 27.98 12.40 13.06
CA GLN A 132 27.16 11.67 12.09
C GLN A 132 27.97 11.26 10.86
N ASP A 133 27.78 10.01 10.43
CA ASP A 133 28.12 9.61 9.07
C ASP A 133 27.24 10.38 8.07
N ALA A 134 27.72 10.58 6.84
CA ALA A 134 26.97 11.32 5.81
C ALA A 134 25.56 10.73 5.54
N ILE A 135 25.39 9.41 5.73
CA ILE A 135 24.10 8.73 5.61
C ILE A 135 23.19 9.08 6.79
N ASP A 136 23.73 9.10 8.00
CA ASP A 136 22.99 9.40 9.23
C ASP A 136 22.48 10.84 9.20
N ALA A 137 23.34 11.78 8.78
CA ALA A 137 22.97 13.18 8.61
C ALA A 137 21.87 13.39 7.57
N ALA A 138 21.97 12.69 6.43
CA ALA A 138 20.94 12.76 5.41
C ALA A 138 19.59 12.22 5.92
N ILE A 139 19.60 11.12 6.69
CA ILE A 139 18.37 10.52 7.20
C ILE A 139 17.71 11.37 8.27
N VAL A 140 18.48 11.87 9.24
CA VAL A 140 17.96 12.76 10.28
C VAL A 140 17.44 14.07 9.65
N GLY A 141 18.10 14.58 8.61
CA GLY A 141 17.67 15.77 7.87
C GLY A 141 16.43 15.57 6.98
N MET A 142 15.91 14.34 6.82
CA MET A 142 14.62 14.10 6.16
C MET A 142 13.42 14.37 7.08
N LEU A 143 13.64 14.40 8.40
CA LEU A 143 12.59 14.75 9.35
C LEU A 143 12.27 16.25 9.28
N PRO A 144 11.01 16.67 9.55
CA PRO A 144 10.64 18.08 9.68
C PRO A 144 11.49 18.80 10.74
N ASP A 145 11.72 18.13 11.87
CA ASP A 145 12.64 18.55 12.92
C ASP A 145 13.56 17.39 13.31
N PRO A 146 14.91 17.54 13.22
CA PRO A 146 15.88 16.57 13.71
C PRO A 146 15.64 16.07 15.14
N LEU A 147 15.03 16.89 16.01
CA LEU A 147 14.73 16.51 17.39
C LEU A 147 13.66 15.42 17.49
N GLU A 148 12.78 15.26 16.49
CA GLU A 148 11.79 14.19 16.44
C GLU A 148 12.42 12.80 16.46
N ALA A 149 13.67 12.67 15.99
CA ALA A 149 14.40 11.41 16.02
C ALA A 149 14.58 10.85 17.44
N ARG A 150 14.49 11.69 18.49
CA ARG A 150 14.57 11.33 19.92
C ARG A 150 13.41 11.85 20.76
N ALA A 151 12.40 12.47 20.14
CA ALA A 151 11.21 12.86 20.86
C ALA A 151 10.53 11.63 21.46
N ASP A 152 10.10 11.78 22.71
CA ASP A 152 9.32 10.79 23.47
C ASP A 152 9.97 9.41 23.63
N ILE A 153 11.30 9.33 23.50
CA ILE A 153 12.05 8.09 23.70
C ILE A 153 13.28 8.28 24.60
N ASN A 154 13.56 7.26 25.41
CA ASN A 154 14.79 7.16 26.19
C ASN A 154 15.73 6.16 25.52
N GLU A 155 16.90 6.63 25.08
CA GLU A 155 17.91 5.76 24.49
C GLU A 155 18.54 4.84 25.54
N VAL A 156 18.57 3.54 25.26
CA VAL A 156 19.20 2.55 26.14
C VAL A 156 20.56 2.14 25.61
N HIS A 157 20.63 1.78 24.32
CA HIS A 157 21.85 1.26 23.73
C HIS A 157 21.85 1.45 22.22
N PHE A 158 22.96 1.97 21.69
CA PHE A 158 23.20 2.11 20.26
C PHE A 158 24.28 1.13 19.78
N LEU A 159 23.92 0.29 18.81
CA LEU A 159 24.82 -0.63 18.12
C LEU A 159 25.45 0.09 16.90
N PRO A 160 26.75 0.43 16.93
CA PRO A 160 27.43 1.08 15.81
C PRO A 160 27.55 0.17 14.58
N PHE A 161 27.82 0.81 13.44
CA PHE A 161 28.10 0.11 12.20
C PHE A 161 29.33 -0.79 12.35
N ASN A 162 29.17 -2.06 11.96
CA ASN A 162 30.26 -3.02 11.83
C ASN A 162 30.33 -3.50 10.36
N PRO A 163 31.50 -3.51 9.70
CA PRO A 163 31.65 -4.00 8.33
C PRO A 163 31.16 -5.44 8.09
N VAL A 164 31.11 -6.27 9.13
CA VAL A 164 30.59 -7.65 9.06
C VAL A 164 29.05 -7.66 9.09
N GLU A 165 28.43 -6.97 10.05
CA GLU A 165 26.97 -6.94 10.20
C GLU A 165 26.27 -5.97 9.23
N LYS A 166 27.00 -4.96 8.72
CA LYS A 166 26.55 -3.91 7.80
C LYS A 166 25.23 -3.23 8.20
N ARG A 167 25.00 -3.09 9.51
CA ARG A 167 23.81 -2.46 10.08
C ARG A 167 24.16 -1.65 11.32
N THR A 168 23.21 -0.82 11.72
CA THR A 168 23.18 -0.05 12.96
C THR A 168 21.85 -0.32 13.64
N ALA A 169 21.78 -0.19 14.96
CA ALA A 169 20.53 -0.35 15.68
C ALA A 169 20.48 0.54 16.92
N LEU A 170 19.30 1.06 17.24
CA LEU A 170 19.02 1.74 18.49
C LEU A 170 17.99 0.94 19.28
N THR A 171 18.30 0.63 20.53
CA THR A 171 17.34 0.15 21.53
C THR A 171 16.89 1.33 22.38
N TYR A 172 15.59 1.54 22.48
CA TYR A 172 15.00 2.66 23.19
C TYR A 172 13.74 2.24 23.95
N VAL A 173 13.35 3.04 24.94
CA VAL A 173 12.09 2.91 25.67
C VAL A 173 11.18 4.06 25.27
N ASP A 174 9.94 3.76 24.91
CA ASP A 174 8.93 4.80 24.64
C ASP A 174 8.39 5.46 25.93
N SER A 175 7.52 6.45 25.77
CA SER A 175 6.82 7.13 26.88
C SER A 175 5.98 6.19 27.74
N ASP A 176 5.50 5.09 27.18
CA ASP A 176 4.65 4.10 27.85
C ASP A 176 5.48 3.03 28.60
N GLY A 177 6.81 3.09 28.49
CA GLY A 177 7.72 2.16 29.15
C GLY A 177 7.93 0.84 28.42
N ASN A 178 7.50 0.74 27.15
CA ASN A 178 7.77 -0.41 26.28
C ASN A 178 9.12 -0.26 25.60
N TRP A 179 9.80 -1.40 25.43
CA TRP A 179 11.13 -1.44 24.86
C TRP A 179 11.07 -1.84 23.40
N HIS A 180 11.76 -1.05 22.59
CA HIS A 180 11.76 -1.15 21.14
C HIS A 180 13.18 -1.14 20.62
N ARG A 181 13.37 -1.74 19.44
CA ARG A 181 14.65 -1.73 18.76
C ARG A 181 14.44 -1.50 17.27
N ALA A 182 14.99 -0.39 16.78
CA ALA A 182 15.00 -0.05 15.37
C ALA A 182 16.38 -0.34 14.78
N SER A 183 16.44 -0.86 13.56
CA SER A 183 17.69 -1.13 12.85
C SER A 183 17.63 -0.67 11.41
N LYS A 184 18.77 -0.19 10.91
CA LYS A 184 18.96 0.16 9.50
C LYS A 184 20.28 -0.41 8.99
N GLY A 185 20.34 -0.80 7.73
CA GLY A 185 21.55 -1.39 7.17
C GLY A 185 21.44 -1.80 5.70
N ALA A 186 22.41 -2.61 5.26
CA ALA A 186 22.37 -3.22 3.94
C ALA A 186 21.10 -4.07 3.79
N PRO A 187 20.33 -3.92 2.69
CA PRO A 187 19.05 -4.60 2.53
C PRO A 187 19.12 -6.11 2.73
N GLU A 188 20.13 -6.79 2.17
CA GLU A 188 20.33 -8.24 2.35
C GLU A 188 20.46 -8.65 3.82
N GLN A 189 21.20 -7.88 4.62
CA GLN A 189 21.40 -8.19 6.04
C GLN A 189 20.10 -7.98 6.83
N ILE A 190 19.34 -6.94 6.48
CA ILE A 190 18.07 -6.64 7.12
C ILE A 190 16.98 -7.67 6.75
N LEU A 191 16.93 -8.11 5.48
CA LEU A 191 16.01 -9.17 5.05
C LEU A 191 16.31 -10.51 5.75
N ASN A 192 17.60 -10.87 5.86
CA ASN A 192 18.02 -12.05 6.61
C ASN A 192 17.68 -11.94 8.10
N LEU A 193 17.83 -10.75 8.68
CA LEU A 193 17.51 -10.49 10.10
C LEU A 193 16.01 -10.66 10.39
N CYS A 194 15.15 -10.26 9.47
CA CYS A 194 13.70 -10.38 9.59
C CYS A 194 13.16 -11.79 9.28
N ASN A 195 14.02 -12.69 8.78
CA ASN A 195 13.63 -14.03 8.33
C ASN A 195 12.38 -14.00 7.42
N CYS A 196 12.34 -13.04 6.49
CA CYS A 196 11.21 -12.81 5.59
C CYS A 196 10.91 -14.04 4.73
N ARG A 197 9.64 -14.19 4.33
CA ARG A 197 9.25 -15.27 3.41
C ARG A 197 9.89 -15.04 2.04
N GLU A 198 10.17 -16.12 1.30
CA GLU A 198 10.80 -16.04 -0.03
C GLU A 198 10.07 -15.07 -0.99
N ASN A 199 8.74 -15.00 -0.92
CA ASN A 199 7.96 -14.09 -1.75
C ASN A 199 8.22 -12.60 -1.41
N GLU A 200 8.36 -12.28 -0.13
CA GLU A 200 8.64 -10.90 0.34
C GLU A 200 10.07 -10.50 0.00
N THR A 201 11.02 -11.41 0.21
CA THR A 201 12.43 -11.21 -0.15
C THR A 201 12.56 -10.94 -1.64
N ARG A 202 11.87 -11.72 -2.50
CA ARG A 202 11.87 -11.50 -3.96
C ARG A 202 11.31 -10.13 -4.34
N LYS A 203 10.26 -9.66 -3.66
CA LYS A 203 9.70 -8.32 -3.88
C LYS A 203 10.69 -7.23 -3.48
N ALA A 204 11.35 -7.38 -2.33
CA ALA A 204 12.36 -6.44 -1.88
C ALA A 204 13.54 -6.35 -2.87
N HIS A 205 14.03 -7.50 -3.37
CA HIS A 205 15.05 -7.54 -4.42
C HIS A 205 14.62 -6.82 -5.70
N ALA A 206 13.39 -7.05 -6.18
CA ALA A 206 12.88 -6.35 -7.36
C ALA A 206 12.83 -4.82 -7.19
N VAL A 207 12.55 -4.33 -5.98
CA VAL A 207 12.57 -2.89 -5.67
C VAL A 207 14.01 -2.37 -5.57
N ILE A 208 14.92 -3.14 -4.96
CA ILE A 208 16.35 -2.81 -4.88
C ILE A 208 16.93 -2.67 -6.29
N ASP A 209 16.60 -3.59 -7.20
CA ASP A 209 17.06 -3.54 -8.59
C ASP A 209 16.54 -2.30 -9.32
N ARG A 210 15.24 -1.95 -9.16
CA ARG A 210 14.68 -0.70 -9.71
C ARG A 210 15.36 0.55 -9.16
N PHE A 211 15.81 0.53 -7.90
CA PHE A 211 16.59 1.64 -7.33
C PHE A 211 17.99 1.68 -7.93
N ALA A 212 18.64 0.53 -8.11
CA ALA A 212 19.96 0.42 -8.72
C ALA A 212 19.95 0.89 -10.19
N GLU A 213 18.93 0.53 -10.99
CA GLU A 213 18.74 1.02 -12.37
C GLU A 213 18.67 2.54 -12.45
N ARG A 214 18.19 3.20 -11.38
CA ARG A 214 18.10 4.66 -11.26
C ARG A 214 19.34 5.28 -10.61
N GLY A 215 20.37 4.49 -10.30
CA GLY A 215 21.59 4.94 -9.62
C GLY A 215 21.39 5.27 -8.13
N LEU A 216 20.32 4.79 -7.52
CA LEU A 216 19.99 5.01 -6.12
C LEU A 216 20.56 3.88 -5.25
N ARG A 217 21.04 4.22 -4.06
CA ARG A 217 21.51 3.25 -3.06
C ARG A 217 20.35 2.85 -2.16
N SER A 218 20.13 1.56 -1.99
CA SER A 218 19.07 1.02 -1.13
C SER A 218 19.55 0.82 0.32
N LEU A 219 18.72 1.17 1.30
CA LEU A 219 18.91 0.90 2.73
C LEU A 219 17.68 0.18 3.28
N GLY A 220 17.86 -0.92 3.99
CA GLY A 220 16.76 -1.62 4.67
C GLY A 220 16.53 -1.09 6.07
N VAL A 221 15.27 -1.06 6.50
CA VAL A 221 14.85 -0.69 7.86
C VAL A 221 14.01 -1.81 8.45
N ALA A 222 14.32 -2.15 9.70
CA ALA A 222 13.60 -3.15 10.48
C ALA A 222 13.34 -2.67 11.90
N TYR A 223 12.35 -3.29 12.51
CA TYR A 223 11.87 -2.98 13.85
C TYR A 223 11.57 -4.25 14.62
N GLN A 224 11.79 -4.23 15.92
CA GLN A 224 11.32 -5.27 16.82
C GLN A 224 10.94 -4.69 18.18
N GLU A 225 10.08 -5.40 18.89
CA GLU A 225 9.82 -5.16 20.30
C GLU A 225 10.77 -6.00 21.17
N VAL A 226 11.03 -5.55 22.39
CA VAL A 226 11.87 -6.26 23.37
C VAL A 226 11.06 -6.47 24.66
N PRO A 227 10.17 -7.49 24.71
CA PRO A 227 9.28 -7.71 25.86
C PRO A 227 10.02 -7.95 27.18
N GLU A 228 11.23 -8.54 27.10
CA GLU A 228 12.07 -8.86 28.25
C GLU A 228 12.73 -7.63 28.91
N LYS A 229 12.54 -6.42 28.33
CA LYS A 229 13.05 -5.13 28.84
C LYS A 229 14.53 -5.18 29.26
N SER A 230 15.33 -5.90 28.48
CA SER A 230 16.76 -6.10 28.70
C SER A 230 17.55 -5.80 27.43
N LYS A 231 18.69 -5.12 27.58
CA LYS A 231 19.57 -4.74 26.48
C LYS A 231 20.15 -5.95 25.72
N ASP A 232 20.43 -7.03 26.45
CA ASP A 232 21.10 -8.24 25.93
C ASP A 232 20.08 -9.27 25.42
N SER A 233 18.79 -8.99 25.57
CA SER A 233 17.73 -9.85 25.06
C SER A 233 17.71 -9.85 23.52
N PRO A 234 17.49 -11.02 22.89
CA PRO A 234 17.25 -11.11 21.45
C PRO A 234 15.98 -10.34 21.05
N GLY A 235 14.98 -10.23 21.93
CA GLY A 235 13.70 -9.60 21.65
C GLY A 235 12.77 -10.46 20.79
N ALA A 236 11.67 -9.86 20.33
CA ALA A 236 10.72 -10.47 19.41
C ALA A 236 11.31 -10.60 17.99
N PRO A 237 10.70 -11.40 17.10
CA PRO A 237 11.11 -11.48 15.70
C PRO A 237 11.14 -10.10 15.03
N TRP A 238 12.20 -9.83 14.29
CA TRP A 238 12.33 -8.60 13.52
C TRP A 238 11.27 -8.53 12.42
N GLN A 239 10.67 -7.35 12.31
CA GLN A 239 9.73 -7.00 11.27
C GLN A 239 10.43 -6.14 10.24
N PHE A 240 10.31 -6.53 8.98
CA PHE A 240 10.80 -5.73 7.87
C PHE A 240 9.84 -4.58 7.61
N ILE A 241 10.32 -3.34 7.80
CA ILE A 241 9.47 -2.15 7.70
C ILE A 241 9.52 -1.56 6.30
N GLY A 242 10.70 -1.48 5.68
CA GLY A 242 10.80 -0.97 4.31
C GLY A 242 12.21 -0.71 3.81
N LEU A 243 12.26 -0.16 2.60
CA LEU A 243 13.48 0.26 1.91
C LEU A 243 13.50 1.77 1.72
N LEU A 244 14.64 2.40 2.02
CA LEU A 244 14.89 3.80 1.68
C LEU A 244 15.90 3.89 0.52
N PRO A 245 15.54 4.58 -0.58
CA PRO A 245 16.50 4.96 -1.61
C PRO A 245 17.28 6.21 -1.19
N LEU A 246 18.60 6.17 -1.38
CA LEU A 246 19.52 7.26 -1.13
C LEU A 246 20.20 7.67 -2.43
N PHE A 247 20.17 8.96 -2.75
CA PHE A 247 20.88 9.50 -3.90
C PHE A 247 22.18 10.15 -3.45
N ASP A 248 23.28 9.78 -4.10
CA ASP A 248 24.62 10.27 -3.82
C ASP A 248 25.09 11.08 -5.04
N PRO A 249 24.77 12.39 -5.11
CA PRO A 249 25.01 13.18 -6.30
C PRO A 249 26.53 13.33 -6.55
N PRO A 250 26.99 13.26 -7.81
CA PRO A 250 28.37 13.56 -8.13
C PRO A 250 28.71 15.01 -7.75
N ARG A 251 29.94 15.25 -7.32
CA ARG A 251 30.38 16.63 -7.03
C ARG A 251 30.38 17.44 -8.32
N HIS A 252 30.07 18.74 -8.21
CA HIS A 252 29.95 19.66 -9.34
C HIS A 252 31.20 19.72 -10.24
N ASP A 253 32.38 19.49 -9.65
CA ASP A 253 33.69 19.50 -10.30
C ASP A 253 34.14 18.15 -10.86
N SER A 254 33.43 17.05 -10.52
CA SER A 254 33.89 15.69 -10.85
C SER A 254 33.97 15.46 -12.36
N ALA A 255 32.98 15.95 -13.11
CA ALA A 255 32.96 15.81 -14.57
C ALA A 255 34.11 16.59 -15.25
N GLU A 256 34.41 17.79 -14.77
CA GLU A 256 35.52 18.60 -15.29
C GLU A 256 36.87 17.97 -14.93
N THR A 257 37.02 17.50 -13.69
CA THR A 257 38.23 16.83 -13.20
C THR A 257 38.55 15.57 -14.02
N ILE A 258 37.55 14.75 -14.33
CA ILE A 258 37.72 13.56 -15.19
C ILE A 258 38.16 13.97 -16.60
N ARG A 259 37.52 14.99 -17.20
CA ARG A 259 37.93 15.49 -18.54
C ARG A 259 39.37 16.01 -18.53
N ARG A 260 39.76 16.75 -17.50
CA ARG A 260 41.11 17.28 -17.36
C ARG A 260 42.15 16.19 -17.16
N ALA A 261 41.85 15.18 -16.33
CA ALA A 261 42.71 14.02 -16.14
C ALA A 261 42.93 13.25 -17.44
N LEU A 262 41.85 13.01 -18.21
CA LEU A 262 41.94 12.37 -19.53
C LEU A 262 42.76 13.21 -20.53
N GLY A 263 42.60 14.54 -20.52
CA GLY A 263 43.40 15.45 -21.34
C GLY A 263 44.89 15.45 -21.00
N LEU A 264 45.26 15.07 -19.77
CA LEU A 264 46.64 14.88 -19.32
C LEU A 264 47.16 13.44 -19.55
N GLY A 265 46.38 12.57 -20.21
CA GLY A 265 46.74 11.17 -20.43
C GLY A 265 46.57 10.26 -19.21
N VAL A 266 45.91 10.73 -18.14
CA VAL A 266 45.62 9.94 -16.93
C VAL A 266 44.26 9.26 -17.09
N ASN A 267 44.25 7.93 -17.07
CA ASN A 267 43.02 7.15 -17.14
C ASN A 267 42.36 7.05 -15.75
N VAL A 268 41.11 7.50 -15.64
CA VAL A 268 40.32 7.44 -14.41
C VAL A 268 39.45 6.18 -14.43
N LYS A 269 39.60 5.33 -13.41
CA LYS A 269 38.78 4.13 -13.22
C LYS A 269 37.92 4.29 -11.97
N MET A 270 36.63 3.99 -12.09
CA MET A 270 35.72 3.96 -10.95
C MET A 270 35.93 2.67 -10.15
N ILE A 271 36.12 2.79 -8.84
CA ILE A 271 36.10 1.67 -7.89
C ILE A 271 34.92 1.92 -6.95
N THR A 272 33.93 1.03 -7.00
CA THR A 272 32.72 1.11 -6.18
C THR A 272 32.37 -0.28 -5.63
N GLY A 273 31.87 -0.33 -4.40
CA GLY A 273 31.28 -1.53 -3.81
C GLY A 273 29.77 -1.65 -4.05
N LYS A 274 29.21 -0.77 -4.88
CA LYS A 274 27.82 -0.81 -5.35
C LYS A 274 27.74 -1.75 -6.57
N ILE A 275 26.70 -2.59 -6.63
CA ILE A 275 26.38 -3.44 -7.79
C ILE A 275 25.71 -2.55 -8.85
#